data_AF-A0A7S2S500-F1
#
_entry.id   AF-A0A7S2S500-F1
#
_cell.length_a   1.000
_cell.length_b   1.000
_cell.length_c   1.000
_cell.angle_alpha   90.00
_cell.angle_beta   90.00
_cell.angle_gamma   90.00
#
_symmetry.space_group_name_H-M   'P 1'
#
loop_
_entity.id
_entity.type
_entity.pdbx_description
1 polymer ?
#
loop_
_entity_poly.entity_id
_entity_poly.type
_entity_poly.pdbx_seq_one_letter_code
_entity_poly.pdbx_strand_id
1 'polypeptide(L)'
;ERAFGEIKNYYNDITHNNLDLIKSLKEEVAEMKKKESADEKLMFEIAQENKRMSEPLKQALQDVERLRSELKEYTQIKERLSVTKGELIVVEDELKALQWENEILGQRYEILSKEKQDLYDKLQVTVFEVQQKTGFKNLLLEKKATLLDKEIEKTDGYLNEILHQFNLEPASMGILQKKVDDILENKNKAIHDLSRSIAAGIKQHNQMRLRFEEKLAEYGIPTAELGYTPKELNFPEYV
;
A
#
# COMPACT_ATOMS: atom_id res chain seq x y z
N GLU A 1 -52.50 95.17 101.24
CA GLU A 1 -53.18 94.86 99.96
C GLU A 1 -52.26 94.67 98.74
N ARG A 2 -50.99 95.15 98.72
CA ARG A 2 -50.06 94.93 97.59
C ARG A 2 -49.53 93.49 97.42
N ALA A 3 -49.18 92.81 98.53
CA ALA A 3 -48.59 91.46 98.48
C ALA A 3 -49.55 90.38 97.92
N PHE A 4 -50.86 90.54 98.09
CA PHE A 4 -51.86 89.60 97.55
C PHE A 4 -52.05 89.76 96.03
N GLY A 5 -51.87 90.99 95.51
CA GLY A 5 -51.87 91.27 94.07
C GLY A 5 -50.63 90.74 93.36
N GLU A 6 -49.46 90.83 93.99
CA GLU A 6 -48.20 90.28 93.46
C GLU A 6 -48.19 88.74 93.43
N ILE A 7 -48.72 88.07 94.46
CA ILE A 7 -48.88 86.60 94.46
C ILE A 7 -49.89 86.17 93.38
N LYS A 8 -51.00 86.90 93.22
CA LYS A 8 -51.99 86.61 92.18
C LYS A 8 -51.42 86.81 90.77
N ASN A 9 -50.61 87.85 90.55
CA ASN A 9 -49.92 88.08 89.28
C ASN A 9 -48.86 87.02 89.02
N TYR A 10 -48.05 86.64 90.01
CA TYR A 10 -47.06 85.57 89.87
C TYR A 10 -47.69 84.22 89.51
N TYR A 11 -48.80 83.86 90.17
CA TYR A 11 -49.54 82.66 89.79
C TYR A 11 -50.19 82.79 88.42
N ASN A 12 -50.75 83.95 88.05
CA ASN A 12 -51.28 84.17 86.70
C ASN A 12 -50.19 84.06 85.62
N ASP A 13 -49.01 84.61 85.85
CA ASP A 13 -47.88 84.57 84.91
C ASP A 13 -47.32 83.15 84.78
N ILE A 14 -47.21 82.40 85.88
CA ILE A 14 -46.89 80.96 85.86
C ILE A 14 -47.96 80.20 85.10
N THR A 15 -49.25 80.54 85.30
CA THR A 15 -50.35 79.86 84.62
C THR A 15 -50.32 80.15 83.12
N HIS A 16 -50.01 81.38 82.72
CA HIS A 16 -49.88 81.78 81.32
C HIS A 16 -48.66 81.12 80.66
N ASN A 17 -47.50 81.13 81.32
CA ASN A 17 -46.29 80.48 80.82
C ASN A 17 -46.45 78.96 80.73
N ASN A 18 -47.10 78.33 81.71
CA ASN A 18 -47.46 76.91 81.63
C ASN A 18 -48.47 76.65 80.50
N LEU A 19 -49.42 77.54 80.23
CA LEU A 19 -50.36 77.44 79.11
C LEU A 19 -49.65 77.56 77.76
N ASP A 20 -48.71 78.50 77.62
CA ASP A 20 -47.90 78.68 76.41
C ASP A 20 -46.96 77.49 76.19
N LEU A 21 -46.34 76.96 77.26
CA LEU A 21 -45.56 75.74 77.21
C LEU A 21 -46.41 74.53 76.81
N ILE A 22 -47.60 74.36 77.40
CA ILE A 22 -48.56 73.31 77.01
C ILE A 22 -48.99 73.47 75.55
N LYS A 23 -49.15 74.71 75.06
CA LYS A 23 -49.52 74.98 73.67
C LYS A 23 -48.38 74.64 72.70
N SER A 24 -47.15 75.05 73.00
CA SER A 24 -45.96 74.72 72.19
C SER A 24 -45.70 73.21 72.16
N LEU A 25 -45.80 72.51 73.29
CA LEU A 25 -45.71 71.05 73.35
C LEU A 25 -46.83 70.37 72.56
N LYS A 26 -48.05 70.92 72.56
CA LYS A 26 -49.16 70.42 71.72
C LYS A 26 -48.89 70.63 70.23
N GLU A 27 -48.34 71.77 69.84
CA GLU A 27 -47.93 72.05 68.46
C GLU A 27 -46.79 71.12 68.03
N GLU A 28 -45.77 70.92 68.87
CA GLU A 28 -44.66 70.00 68.60
C GLU A 28 -45.13 68.55 68.50
N VAL A 29 -46.06 68.11 69.35
CA VAL A 29 -46.71 66.79 69.25
C VAL A 29 -47.54 66.66 67.98
N ALA A 30 -48.21 67.73 67.53
CA ALA A 30 -48.97 67.72 66.28
C ALA A 30 -48.04 67.66 65.05
N GLU A 31 -46.93 68.41 65.08
CA GLU A 31 -45.88 68.40 64.06
C GLU A 31 -45.22 67.02 63.98
N MET A 32 -44.85 66.44 65.12
CA MET A 32 -44.28 65.08 65.21
C MET A 32 -45.25 64.04 64.66
N LYS A 33 -46.54 64.09 65.02
CA LYS A 33 -47.56 63.17 64.45
C LYS A 33 -47.71 63.30 62.94
N LYS A 34 -47.63 64.53 62.41
CA LYS A 34 -47.70 64.77 60.96
C LYS A 34 -46.48 64.19 60.25
N LYS A 35 -45.30 64.33 60.85
CA LYS A 35 -44.04 63.77 60.33
C LYS A 35 -44.03 62.25 60.39
N GLU A 36 -44.46 61.67 61.50
CA GLU A 36 -44.62 60.23 61.68
C GLU A 36 -45.58 59.62 60.64
N SER A 37 -46.71 60.28 60.37
CA SER A 37 -47.64 59.85 59.32
C SER A 37 -47.06 59.95 57.90
N ALA A 38 -46.22 60.96 57.62
CA ALA A 38 -45.54 61.08 56.33
C ALA A 38 -44.45 60.01 56.16
N ASP A 39 -43.67 59.76 57.22
CA ASP A 39 -42.63 58.73 57.25
C ASP A 39 -43.24 57.33 57.12
N GLU A 40 -44.41 57.09 57.71
CA GLU A 40 -45.13 55.82 57.61
C GLU A 40 -45.64 55.56 56.17
N LYS A 41 -46.12 56.60 55.48
CA LYS A 41 -46.47 56.51 54.05
C LYS A 41 -45.25 56.25 53.18
N LEU A 42 -44.14 56.95 53.43
CA LEU A 42 -42.89 56.74 52.68
C LEU A 42 -42.35 55.33 52.90
N MET A 43 -42.39 54.82 54.14
CA MET A 43 -42.03 53.44 54.46
C MET A 43 -42.91 52.43 53.74
N PHE A 44 -44.22 52.70 53.64
CA PHE A 44 -45.14 51.85 52.90
C PHE A 44 -44.82 51.83 51.39
N GLU A 45 -44.55 52.99 50.79
CA GLU A 45 -44.17 53.11 49.37
C GLU A 45 -42.85 52.38 49.07
N ILE A 46 -41.84 52.56 49.93
CA ILE A 46 -40.54 51.87 49.81
C ILE A 46 -40.72 50.36 49.95
N ALA A 47 -41.55 49.89 50.89
CA ALA A 47 -41.83 48.47 51.06
C ALA A 47 -42.56 47.88 49.84
N GLN A 48 -43.52 48.61 49.27
CA GLN A 48 -44.25 48.19 48.09
C GLN A 48 -43.33 48.12 46.86
N GLU A 49 -42.46 49.11 46.68
CA GLU A 49 -41.49 49.14 45.59
C GLU A 49 -40.44 48.02 45.72
N ASN A 50 -39.91 47.79 46.93
CA ASN A 50 -39.01 46.66 47.20
C ASN A 50 -39.69 45.33 46.88
N LYS A 51 -40.96 45.16 47.26
CA LYS A 51 -41.71 43.94 46.95
C LYS A 51 -41.93 43.79 45.45
N ARG A 52 -42.17 44.88 44.73
CA ARG A 52 -42.31 44.90 43.26
C ARG A 52 -41.01 44.53 42.56
N MET A 53 -39.87 45.02 43.04
CA MET A 53 -38.56 44.78 42.43
C MET A 53 -37.92 43.44 42.79
N SER A 54 -38.33 42.82 43.90
CA SER A 54 -37.74 41.56 44.37
C SER A 54 -37.92 40.40 43.38
N GLU A 55 -39.11 40.27 42.77
CA GLU A 55 -39.39 39.18 41.82
C GLU A 55 -38.65 39.36 40.48
N PRO A 56 -38.64 40.55 39.83
CA PRO A 56 -37.81 40.81 38.65
C PRO A 56 -36.31 40.58 38.92
N LEU A 57 -35.81 40.97 40.09
CA LEU A 57 -34.40 40.74 40.45
C LEU A 57 -34.10 39.25 40.56
N LYS A 58 -35.00 38.48 41.20
CA LYS A 58 -34.86 37.02 41.31
C LYS A 58 -34.86 36.35 39.93
N GLN A 59 -35.77 36.75 39.04
CA GLN A 59 -35.82 36.23 37.67
C GLN A 59 -34.55 36.57 36.89
N ALA A 60 -34.07 37.81 36.97
CA ALA A 60 -32.83 38.22 36.32
C ALA A 60 -31.60 37.43 36.84
N LEU A 61 -31.53 37.14 38.14
CA LEU A 61 -30.48 36.30 38.70
C LEU A 61 -30.54 34.86 38.19
N GLN A 62 -31.74 34.28 38.11
CA GLN A 62 -31.95 32.94 37.54
C GLN A 62 -31.57 32.89 36.05
N ASP A 63 -31.93 33.91 35.27
CA ASP A 63 -31.54 34.00 33.87
C ASP A 63 -30.02 34.14 33.70
N VAL A 64 -29.36 34.93 34.55
CA VAL A 64 -27.89 35.04 34.53
C VAL A 64 -27.24 33.69 34.82
N GLU A 65 -27.75 32.93 35.77
CA GLU A 65 -27.23 31.59 36.08
C GLU A 65 -27.43 30.62 34.92
N ARG A 66 -28.64 30.60 34.32
CA ARG A 66 -28.95 29.79 33.15
C ARG A 66 -28.05 30.14 31.97
N LEU A 67 -27.94 31.41 31.60
CA LEU A 67 -27.13 31.88 30.49
C LEU A 67 -25.63 31.59 30.70
N ARG A 68 -25.15 31.64 31.94
CA ARG A 68 -23.77 31.23 32.26
C ARG A 68 -23.56 29.73 32.05
N SER A 69 -24.55 28.90 32.39
CA SER A 69 -24.49 27.46 32.12
C SER A 69 -24.48 27.17 30.62
N GLU A 70 -25.40 27.79 29.87
CA GLU A 70 -25.49 27.65 28.40
C GLU A 70 -24.21 28.11 27.71
N LEU A 71 -23.60 29.21 28.16
CA LEU A 71 -22.33 29.70 27.62
C LEU A 71 -21.21 28.68 27.84
N LYS A 72 -21.14 28.08 29.03
CA LYS A 72 -20.15 27.05 29.34
C LYS A 72 -20.32 25.82 28.44
N GLU A 73 -21.55 25.33 28.28
CA GLU A 73 -21.84 24.21 27.37
C GLU A 73 -21.47 24.55 25.92
N TYR A 74 -21.84 25.74 25.45
CA TYR A 74 -21.48 26.21 24.11
C TYR A 74 -19.96 26.23 23.89
N THR A 75 -19.19 26.72 24.86
CA THR A 75 -17.72 26.71 24.77
C THR A 75 -17.15 25.29 24.67
N GLN A 76 -17.67 24.35 25.46
CA GLN A 76 -17.25 22.94 25.39
C GLN A 76 -17.60 22.30 24.06
N ILE A 77 -18.79 22.58 23.51
CA ILE A 77 -19.20 22.08 22.19
C ILE A 77 -18.29 22.64 21.10
N LYS A 78 -17.95 23.94 21.17
CA LYS A 78 -17.06 24.59 20.20
C LYS A 78 -15.66 23.97 20.21
N GLU A 79 -15.12 23.65 21.38
CA GLU A 79 -13.83 22.96 21.51
C GLU A 79 -13.90 21.55 20.91
N ARG A 80 -14.93 20.76 21.25
CA ARG A 80 -15.13 19.42 20.67
C ARG A 80 -15.26 19.46 19.16
N LEU A 81 -16.02 20.42 18.62
CA LEU A 81 -16.16 20.61 17.18
C LEU A 81 -14.84 20.95 16.51
N SER A 82 -13.97 21.71 17.17
CA SER A 82 -12.63 22.02 16.64
C SER A 82 -11.76 20.76 16.57
N VAL A 83 -11.81 19.91 17.59
CA VAL A 83 -11.06 18.65 17.63
C VAL A 83 -11.54 17.70 16.55
N THR A 84 -12.86 17.46 16.46
CA THR A 84 -13.42 16.53 15.47
C THR A 84 -13.22 17.01 14.04
N LYS A 85 -13.20 18.32 13.78
CA LYS A 85 -12.80 18.86 12.47
C LYS A 85 -11.35 18.55 12.13
N GLY A 86 -10.44 18.63 13.10
CA GLY A 86 -9.04 18.25 12.90
C GLY A 86 -8.91 16.77 12.57
N GLU A 87 -9.59 15.90 13.31
CA GLU A 87 -9.63 14.46 13.06
C GLU A 87 -10.22 14.13 11.68
N LEU A 88 -11.28 14.83 11.27
CA LEU A 88 -11.90 14.65 9.96
C LEU A 88 -10.92 14.92 8.82
N ILE A 89 -10.15 16.01 8.90
CA ILE A 89 -9.16 16.37 7.89
C ILE A 89 -8.10 15.26 7.75
N VAL A 90 -7.62 14.73 8.88
CA VAL A 90 -6.63 13.63 8.87
C VAL A 90 -7.20 12.39 8.19
N VAL A 91 -8.41 11.98 8.56
CA VAL A 91 -9.07 10.81 7.97
C VAL A 91 -9.37 11.03 6.48
N GLU A 92 -9.75 12.23 6.05
CA GLU A 92 -9.97 12.55 4.65
C GLU A 92 -8.69 12.45 3.82
N ASP A 93 -7.54 12.85 4.38
CA ASP A 93 -6.26 12.75 3.69
C ASP A 93 -5.75 11.31 3.63
N GLU A 94 -5.93 10.52 4.70
CA GLU A 94 -5.68 9.07 4.69
C GLU A 94 -6.55 8.35 3.65
N LEU A 95 -7.84 8.71 3.56
CA LEU A 95 -8.74 8.13 2.58
C LEU A 95 -8.29 8.41 1.15
N LYS A 96 -7.89 9.65 0.84
CA LYS A 96 -7.36 10.01 -0.49
C LYS A 96 -6.08 9.24 -0.82
N ALA A 97 -5.18 9.09 0.16
CA ALA A 97 -3.95 8.33 -0.03
C ALA A 97 -4.24 6.86 -0.34
N LEU A 98 -5.13 6.23 0.42
CA LEU A 98 -5.55 4.84 0.19
C LEU A 98 -6.28 4.65 -1.14
N GLN A 99 -7.12 5.61 -1.56
CA GLN A 99 -7.78 5.57 -2.86
C GLN A 99 -6.76 5.58 -4.00
N TRP A 100 -5.75 6.46 -3.92
CA TRP A 100 -4.69 6.52 -4.92
C TRP A 100 -3.84 5.25 -4.96
N GLU A 101 -3.48 4.70 -3.79
CA GLU A 101 -2.76 3.42 -3.72
C GLU A 101 -3.57 2.28 -4.33
N ASN A 102 -4.88 2.22 -4.05
CA ASN A 102 -5.78 1.22 -4.61
C ASN A 102 -5.84 1.33 -6.15
N GLU A 103 -5.94 2.54 -6.69
CA GLU A 103 -5.95 2.76 -8.14
C GLU A 103 -4.64 2.26 -8.79
N ILE A 104 -3.49 2.56 -8.19
CA ILE A 104 -2.19 2.08 -8.68
C ILE A 104 -2.10 0.56 -8.63
N LEU A 105 -2.53 -0.05 -7.52
CA LEU A 105 -2.54 -1.51 -7.39
C LEU A 105 -3.47 -2.15 -8.43
N GLY A 106 -4.63 -1.54 -8.71
CA GLY A 106 -5.54 -1.96 -9.76
C GLY A 106 -4.89 -1.95 -11.14
N GLN A 107 -4.22 -0.86 -11.50
CA GLN A 107 -3.50 -0.75 -12.79
C GLN A 107 -2.37 -1.78 -12.90
N ARG A 108 -1.57 -1.96 -11.83
CA ARG A 108 -0.50 -2.97 -11.79
C ARG A 108 -1.04 -4.39 -11.94
N TYR A 109 -2.15 -4.69 -11.28
CA TYR A 109 -2.82 -5.98 -11.38
C TYR A 109 -3.29 -6.26 -12.81
N GLU A 110 -3.87 -5.27 -13.48
CA GLU A 110 -4.32 -5.42 -14.87
C GLU A 110 -3.15 -5.75 -15.81
N ILE A 111 -2.02 -5.06 -15.66
CA ILE A 111 -0.81 -5.32 -16.44
C ILE A 111 -0.31 -6.74 -16.18
N LEU A 112 -0.15 -7.13 -14.91
CA LEU A 112 0.35 -8.45 -14.53
C LEU A 112 -0.58 -9.58 -15.00
N SER A 113 -1.90 -9.33 -14.98
CA SER A 113 -2.90 -10.28 -15.50
C SER A 113 -2.73 -10.49 -17.01
N LYS A 114 -2.51 -9.41 -17.78
CA LYS A 114 -2.24 -9.49 -19.22
C LYS A 114 -0.94 -10.23 -19.50
N GLU A 115 0.14 -9.91 -18.79
CA GLU A 115 1.44 -10.59 -18.93
C GLU A 115 1.32 -12.10 -18.63
N LYS A 116 0.57 -12.46 -17.59
CA LYS A 116 0.28 -13.86 -17.27
C LYS A 116 -0.46 -14.55 -18.41
N GLN A 117 -1.47 -13.91 -18.99
CA GLN A 117 -2.23 -14.49 -20.10
C GLN A 117 -1.34 -14.67 -21.33
N ASP A 118 -0.56 -13.65 -21.69
CA ASP A 118 0.37 -13.71 -22.82
C ASP A 118 1.41 -14.83 -22.65
N LEU A 119 1.93 -15.02 -21.43
CA LEU A 119 2.84 -16.11 -21.11
C LEU A 119 2.17 -17.48 -21.25
N TYR A 120 0.91 -17.60 -20.81
CA TYR A 120 0.15 -18.83 -20.92
C TYR A 120 -0.09 -19.21 -22.39
N ASP A 121 -0.49 -18.23 -23.21
CA ASP A 121 -0.72 -18.43 -24.64
C ASP A 121 0.58 -18.83 -25.36
N LYS A 122 1.70 -18.16 -25.06
CA LYS A 122 3.03 -18.51 -25.59
C LYS A 122 3.47 -19.91 -25.17
N LEU A 123 3.21 -20.30 -23.91
CA LEU A 123 3.51 -21.64 -23.43
C LEU A 123 2.74 -22.69 -24.23
N GLN A 124 1.45 -22.48 -24.45
CA GLN A 124 0.61 -23.41 -25.21
C GLN A 124 1.13 -23.58 -26.65
N VAL A 125 1.46 -22.49 -27.33
CA VAL A 125 2.05 -22.54 -28.68
C VAL A 125 3.37 -23.31 -28.68
N THR A 126 4.27 -22.98 -27.74
CA THR A 126 5.60 -23.62 -27.65
C THR A 126 5.48 -25.12 -27.39
N VAL A 127 4.59 -25.53 -26.48
CA VAL A 127 4.34 -26.95 -26.19
C VAL A 127 3.85 -27.68 -27.44
N PHE A 128 2.89 -27.10 -28.17
CA PHE A 128 2.38 -27.71 -29.40
C PHE A 128 3.47 -27.84 -30.46
N GLU A 129 4.30 -26.80 -30.65
CA GLU A 129 5.42 -26.84 -31.60
C GLU A 129 6.45 -27.93 -31.25
N VAL A 130 6.82 -28.05 -29.96
CA VAL A 130 7.76 -29.08 -29.50
C VAL A 130 7.17 -30.47 -29.70
N GLN A 131 5.90 -30.67 -29.38
CA GLN A 131 5.20 -31.93 -29.60
C GLN A 131 5.16 -32.29 -31.09
N GLN A 132 4.83 -31.33 -31.97
CA GLN A 132 4.79 -31.55 -33.41
C GLN A 132 6.18 -31.92 -33.96
N LYS A 133 7.23 -31.17 -33.59
CA LYS A 133 8.61 -31.44 -34.03
C LYS A 133 9.09 -32.81 -33.56
N THR A 134 8.81 -33.14 -32.29
CA THR A 134 9.18 -34.44 -31.72
C THR A 134 8.41 -35.58 -32.38
N GLY A 135 7.10 -35.40 -32.60
CA GLY A 135 6.25 -36.38 -33.30
C GLY A 135 6.73 -36.63 -34.73
N PHE A 136 7.07 -35.58 -35.47
CA PHE A 136 7.63 -35.71 -36.82
C PHE A 136 8.98 -36.44 -36.82
N LYS A 137 9.88 -36.08 -35.90
CA LYS A 137 11.19 -36.75 -35.76
C LYS A 137 11.02 -38.23 -35.43
N ASN A 138 10.11 -38.58 -34.53
CA ASN A 138 9.83 -39.97 -34.17
C ASN A 138 9.28 -40.76 -35.37
N LEU A 139 8.32 -40.19 -36.11
CA LEU A 139 7.78 -40.81 -37.32
C LEU A 139 8.86 -41.04 -38.38
N LEU A 140 9.77 -40.07 -38.56
CA LEU A 140 10.87 -40.21 -39.51
C LEU A 140 11.86 -41.31 -39.08
N LEU A 141 12.19 -41.39 -37.79
CA LEU A 141 13.05 -42.43 -37.24
C LEU A 141 12.42 -43.83 -37.38
N GLU A 142 11.12 -43.96 -37.12
CA GLU A 142 10.37 -45.20 -37.29
C GLU A 142 10.35 -45.64 -38.77
N LYS A 143 10.13 -44.71 -39.70
CA LYS A 143 10.25 -44.99 -41.14
C LYS A 143 11.66 -45.40 -41.55
N LYS A 144 12.70 -44.77 -41.00
CA LYS A 144 14.09 -45.15 -41.29
C LYS A 144 14.41 -46.54 -40.75
N ALA A 145 13.99 -46.85 -39.52
CA ALA A 145 14.16 -48.17 -38.91
C ALA A 145 13.49 -49.26 -39.76
N THR A 146 12.21 -49.07 -40.10
CA THR A 146 11.46 -50.03 -40.94
C THR A 146 12.04 -50.21 -42.34
N LEU A 147 12.66 -49.19 -42.93
CA LEU A 147 13.38 -49.34 -44.20
C LEU A 147 14.68 -50.13 -44.04
N LEU A 148 15.46 -49.84 -43.00
CA LEU A 148 16.68 -50.58 -42.70
C LEU A 148 16.38 -52.05 -42.39
N ASP A 149 15.31 -52.36 -41.65
CA ASP A 149 14.88 -53.73 -41.39
C ASP A 149 14.57 -54.48 -42.70
N LYS A 150 13.85 -53.83 -43.64
CA LYS A 150 13.59 -54.40 -44.96
C LYS A 150 14.86 -54.60 -45.79
N GLU A 151 15.82 -53.68 -45.70
CA GLU A 151 17.12 -53.84 -46.37
C GLU A 151 17.89 -55.02 -45.79
N ILE A 152 17.90 -55.19 -44.47
CA ILE A 152 18.51 -56.33 -43.78
C ILE A 152 17.86 -57.64 -44.23
N GLU A 153 16.52 -57.74 -44.18
CA GLU A 153 15.78 -58.93 -44.64
C GLU A 153 16.12 -59.27 -46.11
N LYS A 154 16.24 -58.25 -46.97
CA LYS A 154 16.62 -58.43 -48.37
C LYS A 154 18.06 -58.94 -48.50
N THR A 155 19.00 -58.38 -47.76
CA THR A 155 20.41 -58.83 -47.79
C THR A 155 20.58 -60.23 -47.23
N ASP A 156 19.84 -60.59 -46.17
CA ASP A 156 19.82 -61.95 -45.62
C ASP A 156 19.22 -62.95 -46.61
N GLY A 157 18.17 -62.55 -47.34
CA GLY A 157 17.62 -63.32 -48.45
C GLY A 157 18.66 -63.62 -49.54
N TYR A 158 19.38 -62.59 -50.01
CA TYR A 158 20.45 -62.75 -50.99
C TYR A 158 21.61 -63.60 -50.47
N LEU A 159 22.01 -63.43 -49.21
CA LEU A 159 23.06 -64.22 -48.60
C LEU A 159 22.69 -65.71 -48.56
N ASN A 160 21.46 -66.02 -48.17
CA ASN A 160 20.93 -67.40 -48.17
C ASN A 160 20.89 -68.00 -49.58
N GLU A 161 20.53 -67.21 -50.60
CA GLU A 161 20.52 -67.66 -51.99
C GLU A 161 21.95 -67.97 -52.49
N ILE A 162 22.92 -67.08 -52.23
CA ILE A 162 24.33 -67.29 -52.58
C ILE A 162 24.86 -68.54 -51.87
N LEU A 163 24.56 -68.70 -50.58
CA LEU A 163 24.92 -69.89 -49.82
C LEU A 163 24.42 -71.19 -50.47
N HIS A 164 23.16 -71.21 -50.90
CA HIS A 164 22.58 -72.34 -51.61
C HIS A 164 23.20 -72.57 -52.99
N GLN A 165 23.45 -71.52 -53.78
CA GLN A 165 23.98 -71.64 -55.14
C GLN A 165 25.44 -72.12 -55.19
N PHE A 166 26.27 -71.68 -54.25
CA PHE A 166 27.71 -71.98 -54.26
C PHE A 166 28.09 -73.23 -53.46
N ASN A 167 27.12 -73.91 -52.84
CA ASN A 167 27.33 -75.12 -52.04
C ASN A 167 28.46 -74.96 -51.01
N LEU A 168 28.58 -73.75 -50.45
CA LEU A 168 29.67 -73.37 -49.55
C LEU A 168 29.50 -74.11 -48.22
N GLU A 169 30.54 -74.84 -47.81
CA GLU A 169 30.51 -75.60 -46.56
C GLU A 169 30.39 -74.62 -45.36
N PRO A 170 29.44 -74.83 -44.42
CA PRO A 170 29.17 -73.90 -43.31
C PRO A 170 30.41 -73.50 -42.49
N ALA A 171 31.39 -74.42 -42.36
CA ALA A 171 32.63 -74.21 -41.62
C ALA A 171 33.55 -73.17 -42.29
N SER A 172 33.58 -73.11 -43.63
CA SER A 172 34.41 -72.18 -44.40
C SER A 172 33.82 -70.76 -44.40
N MET A 173 32.48 -70.65 -44.34
CA MET A 173 31.79 -69.37 -44.23
C MET A 173 31.98 -68.72 -42.87
N GLY A 174 31.93 -69.48 -41.77
CA GLY A 174 32.17 -68.92 -40.43
C GLY A 174 33.57 -68.30 -40.27
N ILE A 175 34.59 -68.88 -40.92
CA ILE A 175 35.95 -68.32 -40.94
C ILE A 175 36.01 -67.02 -41.75
N LEU A 176 35.36 -66.98 -42.91
CA LEU A 176 35.29 -65.78 -43.76
C LEU A 176 34.54 -64.64 -43.07
N GLN A 177 33.38 -64.94 -42.47
CA GLN A 177 32.54 -63.99 -41.73
C GLN A 177 33.33 -63.36 -40.58
N LYS A 178 33.98 -64.18 -39.75
CA LYS A 178 34.81 -63.68 -38.65
C LYS A 178 35.94 -62.77 -39.14
N LYS A 179 36.60 -63.11 -40.27
CA LYS A 179 37.66 -62.26 -40.84
C LYS A 179 37.11 -60.93 -41.35
N VAL A 180 35.90 -60.91 -41.91
CA VAL A 180 35.22 -59.67 -42.31
C VAL A 180 34.84 -58.84 -41.09
N ASP A 181 34.30 -59.46 -40.04
CA ASP A 181 33.96 -58.79 -38.78
C ASP A 181 35.20 -58.16 -38.13
N ASP A 182 36.32 -58.88 -38.06
CA ASP A 182 37.58 -58.37 -37.52
C ASP A 182 38.09 -57.15 -38.34
N ILE A 183 37.95 -57.17 -39.67
CA ILE A 183 38.33 -56.05 -40.55
C ILE A 183 37.40 -54.85 -40.31
N LEU A 184 36.09 -55.08 -40.21
CA LEU A 184 35.10 -54.03 -39.96
C LEU A 184 35.33 -53.38 -38.60
N GLU A 185 35.55 -54.17 -37.54
CA GLU A 185 35.82 -53.66 -36.20
C GLU A 185 37.09 -52.79 -36.18
N ASN A 186 38.18 -53.26 -36.82
CA ASN A 186 39.41 -52.50 -36.93
C ASN A 186 39.23 -51.18 -37.70
N LYS A 187 38.47 -51.19 -38.81
CA LYS A 187 38.16 -49.97 -39.56
C LYS A 187 37.30 -49.00 -38.76
N ASN A 188 36.28 -49.49 -38.04
CA ASN A 188 35.43 -48.67 -37.18
C ASN A 188 36.22 -48.03 -36.04
N LYS A 189 37.14 -48.77 -35.41
CA LYS A 189 38.06 -48.22 -34.41
C LYS A 189 38.92 -47.10 -35.00
N ALA A 190 39.52 -47.33 -36.18
CA ALA A 190 40.32 -46.29 -36.85
C ALA A 190 39.49 -45.04 -37.19
N ILE A 191 38.23 -45.20 -37.63
CA ILE A 191 37.31 -44.08 -37.87
C ILE A 191 37.04 -43.31 -36.57
N HIS A 192 36.76 -44.01 -35.47
CA HIS A 192 36.54 -43.36 -34.17
C HIS A 192 37.77 -42.62 -33.66
N ASP A 193 38.96 -43.19 -33.84
CA ASP A 193 40.21 -42.57 -33.41
C ASP A 193 40.54 -41.32 -34.24
N LEU A 194 40.35 -41.39 -35.56
CA LEU A 194 40.51 -40.24 -36.45
C LEU A 194 39.50 -39.15 -36.15
N SER A 195 38.23 -39.48 -35.93
CA SER A 195 37.19 -38.51 -35.54
C SER A 195 37.53 -37.82 -34.22
N ARG A 196 38.03 -38.56 -33.23
CA ARG A 196 38.52 -37.97 -31.96
C ARG A 196 39.73 -37.07 -32.17
N SER A 197 40.68 -37.47 -33.01
CA SER A 197 41.85 -36.66 -33.34
C SER A 197 41.46 -35.35 -34.02
N ILE A 198 40.52 -35.40 -34.99
CA ILE A 198 39.97 -34.22 -35.65
C ILE A 198 39.26 -33.31 -34.63
N ALA A 199 38.45 -33.87 -33.71
CA ALA A 199 37.78 -33.08 -32.68
C ALA A 199 38.79 -32.34 -31.78
N ALA A 200 39.85 -33.04 -31.37
CA ALA A 200 40.92 -32.46 -30.57
C ALA A 200 41.65 -31.36 -31.34
N GLY A 201 41.96 -31.57 -32.62
CA GLY A 201 42.60 -30.57 -33.49
C GLY A 201 41.75 -29.31 -33.68
N ILE A 202 40.44 -29.46 -33.93
CA ILE A 202 39.49 -28.34 -34.03
C ILE A 202 39.46 -27.55 -32.72
N LYS A 203 39.38 -28.23 -31.57
CA LYS A 203 39.38 -27.59 -30.25
C LYS A 203 40.68 -26.82 -30.01
N GLN A 204 41.83 -27.41 -30.29
CA GLN A 204 43.14 -26.76 -30.14
C GLN A 204 43.27 -25.54 -31.05
N HIS A 205 42.85 -25.64 -32.31
CA HIS A 205 42.83 -24.52 -33.25
C HIS A 205 41.97 -23.36 -32.72
N ASN A 206 40.74 -23.63 -32.30
CA ASN A 206 39.83 -22.59 -31.80
C ASN A 206 40.38 -21.94 -30.51
N GLN A 207 40.98 -22.72 -29.61
CA GLN A 207 41.65 -22.19 -28.41
C GLN A 207 42.86 -21.32 -28.76
N MET A 208 43.68 -21.74 -29.73
CA MET A 208 44.83 -20.99 -30.20
C MET A 208 44.39 -19.65 -30.83
N ARG A 209 43.31 -19.66 -31.63
CA ARG A 209 42.71 -18.45 -32.20
C ARG A 209 42.34 -17.44 -31.12
N LEU A 210 41.61 -17.88 -30.09
CA LEU A 210 41.21 -17.02 -28.96
C LEU A 210 42.43 -16.44 -28.24
N ARG A 211 43.45 -17.26 -27.94
CA ARG A 211 44.68 -16.79 -27.29
C ARG A 211 45.45 -15.77 -28.14
N PHE A 212 45.46 -15.93 -29.46
CA PHE A 212 46.08 -14.93 -30.34
C PHE A 212 45.31 -13.62 -30.33
N GLU A 213 43.97 -13.65 -30.37
CA GLU A 213 43.14 -12.45 -30.24
C GLU A 213 43.38 -11.73 -28.91
N GLU A 214 43.44 -12.47 -27.80
CA GLU A 214 43.78 -11.93 -26.48
C GLU A 214 45.17 -11.28 -26.47
N LYS A 215 46.18 -11.93 -27.06
CA LYS A 215 47.55 -11.37 -27.13
C LYS A 215 47.63 -10.15 -28.03
N LEU A 216 46.95 -10.11 -29.17
CA LEU A 216 46.92 -8.92 -30.02
C LEU A 216 46.28 -7.72 -29.31
N ALA A 217 45.20 -7.97 -28.56
CA ALA A 217 44.56 -6.96 -27.73
C ALA A 217 45.52 -6.43 -26.64
N GLU A 218 46.32 -7.29 -26.00
CA GLU A 218 47.34 -6.89 -25.01
C GLU A 218 48.40 -5.94 -25.59
N TYR A 219 48.80 -6.14 -26.85
CA TYR A 219 49.73 -5.25 -27.56
C TYR A 219 49.04 -4.04 -28.21
N GLY A 220 47.73 -3.87 -28.02
CA GLY A 220 46.96 -2.76 -28.58
C GLY A 220 46.77 -2.83 -30.09
N ILE A 221 46.92 -4.00 -30.70
CA ILE A 221 46.74 -4.23 -32.13
C ILE A 221 45.29 -4.69 -32.38
N PRO A 222 44.44 -3.87 -33.01
CA PRO A 222 43.08 -4.26 -33.36
C PRO A 222 43.09 -5.44 -34.34
N THR A 223 42.20 -6.41 -34.15
CA THR A 223 42.05 -7.56 -35.05
C THR A 223 41.67 -7.16 -36.49
N ALA A 224 41.19 -5.94 -36.70
CA ALA A 224 40.94 -5.35 -38.03
C ALA A 224 42.23 -5.05 -38.83
N GLU A 225 43.39 -4.88 -38.17
CA GLU A 225 44.67 -4.58 -38.81
C GLU A 225 45.38 -5.82 -39.38
N LEU A 226 44.87 -7.04 -39.09
CA LEU A 226 45.44 -8.30 -39.57
C LEU A 226 45.30 -8.51 -41.09
N GLY A 227 44.36 -7.82 -41.75
CA GLY A 227 44.11 -7.99 -43.19
C GLY A 227 43.42 -9.31 -43.58
N TYR A 228 43.10 -10.17 -42.60
CA TYR A 228 42.31 -11.39 -42.77
C TYR A 228 41.50 -11.69 -41.50
N THR A 229 40.43 -12.49 -41.63
CA THR A 229 39.61 -12.92 -40.49
C THR A 229 39.92 -14.39 -40.15
N PRO A 230 40.51 -14.70 -38.98
CA PRO A 230 40.71 -16.08 -38.56
C PRO A 230 39.39 -16.84 -38.47
N LYS A 231 39.27 -17.96 -39.18
CA LYS A 231 38.04 -18.76 -39.23
C LYS A 231 37.96 -19.73 -38.03
N GLU A 232 36.79 -19.79 -37.42
CA GLU A 232 36.44 -20.85 -36.46
C GLU A 232 36.16 -22.17 -37.19
N LEU A 233 36.78 -23.24 -36.71
CA LEU A 233 36.55 -24.57 -37.24
C LEU A 233 35.40 -25.23 -36.48
N ASN A 234 34.44 -25.78 -37.22
CA ASN A 234 33.32 -26.56 -36.68
C ASN A 234 33.49 -28.03 -37.07
N PHE A 235 32.97 -28.91 -36.22
CA PHE A 235 32.91 -30.33 -36.56
C PHE A 235 31.99 -30.52 -37.77
N PRO A 236 32.38 -31.29 -38.81
CA PRO A 236 31.50 -31.54 -39.94
C PRO A 236 30.25 -32.30 -39.47
N GLU A 237 29.06 -31.77 -39.80
CA GLU A 237 27.75 -32.36 -39.41
C GLU A 237 27.41 -33.66 -40.16
N TYR A 238 28.30 -34.20 -40.99
CA TYR A 238 28.06 -35.38 -41.81
C TYR A 238 29.15 -36.44 -41.60
N VAL A 239 28.78 -37.50 -40.87
CA VAL A 239 29.07 -38.91 -41.21
C VAL A 239 27.79 -39.69 -41.01
#